data_AF-A0AAW7PE73-F1
#
_entry.id   AF-A0AAW7PE73-F1
#
_cell.length_a   1.000
_cell.length_b   1.000
_cell.length_c   1.000
_cell.angle_alpha   90.00
_cell.angle_beta   90.00
_cell.angle_gamma   90.00
#
_symmetry.space_group_name_H-M   'P 1'
#
loop_
_entity.id
_entity.type
_entity.pdbx_description
1 polymer ?
#
loop_
_entity_poly.entity_id
_entity_poly.type
_entity_poly.pdbx_seq_one_letter_code
_entity_poly.pdbx_strand_id
1 'polypeptide(L)' 'MLVASFGAGQDDYTRNGRFHVTIEEILKPITTIQYLTGLTFLEPLIITGTLNMDQELLSNKVNKYLQII' A
#
# COMPACT_ATOMS: atom_id res chain seq x y z
N MET A 1 10.26 7.06 1.42
CA MET A 1 8.81 7.00 1.08
C MET A 1 8.53 5.66 0.42
N LEU A 2 7.45 4.97 0.78
CA LEU A 2 7.03 3.70 0.18
C LEU A 2 5.64 3.88 -0.46
N VAL A 3 5.52 3.48 -1.72
CA VAL A 3 4.26 3.50 -2.48
C VAL A 3 4.08 2.12 -3.08
N ALA A 4 2.92 1.50 -2.85
CA ALA A 4 2.62 0.17 -3.37
C ALA A 4 1.22 0.14 -3.98
N SER A 5 1.11 -0.46 -5.17
CA SER A 5 -0.14 -0.70 -5.86
C SER A 5 -0.40 -2.21 -5.99
N PHE A 6 -1.64 -2.59 -5.74
CA PHE A 6 -2.09 -3.97 -5.70
C PHE A 6 -3.31 -4.12 -6.60
N GLY A 7 -3.25 -5.13 -7.48
CA GLY A 7 -4.32 -5.40 -8.44
C GLY A 7 -5.64 -5.80 -7.79
N ALA A 8 -5.56 -6.61 -6.74
CA ALA A 8 -6.71 -7.17 -6.04
C ALA A 8 -7.30 -6.17 -5.02
N GLY A 9 -8.54 -6.42 -4.60
CA GLY A 9 -9.26 -5.53 -3.67
C GLY A 9 -8.67 -5.57 -2.26
N GLN A 10 -8.99 -4.57 -1.44
CA GLN A 10 -8.53 -4.50 -0.05
C GLN A 10 -8.94 -5.75 0.75
N ASP A 11 -10.14 -6.27 0.53
CA ASP A 11 -10.70 -7.41 1.27
C ASP A 11 -9.95 -8.72 0.99
N ASP A 12 -9.27 -8.82 -0.17
CA ASP A 12 -8.41 -9.96 -0.50
C ASP A 12 -7.18 -10.03 0.40
N TYR A 13 -6.72 -8.89 0.93
CA TYR A 13 -5.54 -8.72 1.80
C TYR A 13 -5.90 -8.69 3.28
N THR A 14 -6.71 -9.66 3.71
CA THR A 14 -7.00 -9.92 5.12
C THR A 14 -6.62 -11.35 5.47
N ARG A 15 -6.46 -11.66 6.77
CA ARG A 15 -6.13 -13.03 7.23
C ARG A 15 -7.19 -14.06 6.82
N ASN A 16 -8.44 -13.62 6.68
CA ASN A 16 -9.55 -14.46 6.23
C ASN A 16 -9.90 -14.21 4.74
N GLY A 17 -9.17 -13.33 4.08
CA GLY A 17 -9.34 -13.00 2.67
C GLY A 17 -8.64 -14.00 1.76
N ARG A 18 -8.77 -13.81 0.46
CA ARG A 18 -8.28 -14.73 -0.58
C ARG A 18 -6.81 -15.11 -0.43
N PHE A 19 -5.96 -14.20 0.01
CA PHE A 19 -4.52 -14.43 0.10
C PHE A 19 -4.04 -14.81 1.50
N HIS A 20 -4.93 -14.82 2.50
CA HIS A 20 -4.61 -15.13 3.90
C HIS A 20 -3.46 -14.30 4.50
N VAL A 21 -3.29 -13.07 4.02
CA VAL A 21 -2.18 -12.18 4.39
C VAL A 21 -2.62 -10.72 4.32
N THR A 22 -2.08 -9.89 5.21
CA THR A 22 -2.29 -8.43 5.15
C THR A 22 -1.26 -7.73 4.27
N ILE A 23 -1.58 -6.53 3.78
CA ILE A 23 -0.59 -5.70 3.07
C ILE A 23 0.62 -5.36 3.95
N GLU A 24 0.41 -5.14 5.25
CA GLU A 24 1.52 -4.92 6.19
C GLU A 24 2.46 -6.12 6.23
N GLU A 25 1.91 -7.33 6.31
CA GLU A 25 2.68 -8.58 6.30
C GLU A 25 3.45 -8.75 4.97
N ILE A 26 2.84 -8.42 3.83
CA ILE A 26 3.51 -8.42 2.52
C ILE A 26 4.68 -7.42 2.47
N LEU A 27 4.49 -6.21 3.00
CA LEU A 27 5.50 -5.15 2.93
C LEU A 27 6.56 -5.25 4.03
N LYS A 28 6.39 -6.17 4.99
CA LYS A 28 7.30 -6.34 6.13
C LYS A 28 8.78 -6.50 5.73
N PRO A 29 9.15 -7.28 4.70
CA PRO A 29 10.55 -7.40 4.31
C PRO A 29 11.16 -6.07 3.85
N ILE A 30 10.36 -5.20 3.22
CA ILE A 30 10.81 -3.88 2.77
C ILE A 30 10.94 -2.94 3.97
N THR A 31 9.92 -2.87 4.83
CA THR A 31 9.92 -1.93 5.96
C THR A 31 10.95 -2.28 7.02
N THR A 32 11.33 -3.56 7.13
CA THR A 32 12.34 -4.03 8.10
C THR A 32 13.75 -3.49 7.80
N ILE A 33 14.04 -3.02 6.58
CA ILE A 33 15.35 -2.40 6.24
C ILE A 33 15.65 -1.17 7.11
N GLN A 34 14.63 -0.52 7.66
CA GLN A 34 14.74 0.64 8.53
C GLN A 34 15.60 0.33 9.78
N TYR A 35 15.53 -0.91 10.30
CA TYR A 35 16.29 -1.33 11.46
C TYR A 35 17.79 -1.54 11.17
N LEU A 36 18.13 -1.83 9.91
CA LEU A 36 19.52 -2.01 9.49
C LEU A 36 20.16 -0.69 9.04
N THR A 37 19.36 0.26 8.59
CA THR A 37 19.83 1.50 7.96
C THR A 37 19.68 2.75 8.83
N GLY A 38 18.87 2.67 9.90
CA GLY A 38 18.49 3.83 10.70
C GLY A 38 17.56 4.81 9.96
N LEU A 39 17.04 4.42 8.80
CA LEU A 39 16.03 5.19 8.08
C LEU A 39 14.68 5.13 8.82
N THR A 40 13.82 6.10 8.56
CA THR A 40 12.43 6.10 9.02
C THR A 40 11.52 6.13 7.80
N PHE A 41 10.60 5.17 7.68
CA PHE A 41 9.55 5.25 6.67
C PHE A 41 8.48 6.26 7.10
N LEU A 42 8.09 7.13 6.16
CA LEU A 42 6.81 7.84 6.25
C LEU A 42 5.66 6.84 6.05
N GLU A 43 4.46 7.24 6.46
CA GLU A 43 3.25 6.44 6.25
C GLU A 43 3.15 6.03 4.76
N PRO A 44 3.09 4.71 4.45
CA PRO A 44 3.12 4.25 3.08
C PRO A 44 1.81 4.58 2.34
N LEU A 45 1.91 4.96 1.06
CA LEU A 45 0.74 5.05 0.20
C LEU A 45 0.40 3.69 -0.37
N ILE A 46 -0.73 3.13 0.04
CA ILE A 46 -1.22 1.85 -0.43
C ILE A 46 -2.46 2.05 -1.31
N ILE A 47 -2.42 1.49 -2.53
CA ILE A 47 -3.53 1.49 -3.46
C ILE A 47 -3.90 0.05 -3.81
N THR A 48 -5.12 -0.34 -3.50
CA THR A 48 -5.69 -1.66 -3.84
C THR A 48 -6.77 -1.54 -4.91
N GLY A 49 -7.08 -2.65 -5.57
CA GLY A 49 -8.11 -2.77 -6.60
C GLY A 49 -7.70 -2.18 -7.95
N THR A 50 -6.40 -2.05 -8.23
CA THR A 50 -5.93 -1.32 -9.42
C THR A 50 -6.33 -1.96 -10.74
N LEU A 51 -6.65 -3.26 -10.77
CA LEU A 51 -7.12 -3.93 -11.99
C LEU A 51 -8.48 -3.41 -12.46
N ASN A 52 -9.31 -2.91 -11.55
CA ASN A 52 -10.67 -2.44 -11.84
C ASN A 52 -10.86 -0.96 -11.46
N MET A 53 -9.76 -0.22 -11.28
CA MET A 53 -9.81 1.17 -10.82
C MET A 53 -10.02 2.12 -11.98
N ASP A 54 -11.04 2.97 -11.86
CA ASP A 54 -11.23 4.10 -12.77
C ASP A 54 -10.13 5.16 -12.57
N GLN A 55 -9.75 5.81 -13.67
CA GLN A 55 -8.67 6.78 -13.71
C GLN A 55 -8.97 8.03 -12.89
N GLU A 56 -10.25 8.41 -12.76
CA GLU A 56 -10.70 9.48 -11.87
C GLU A 56 -10.47 9.11 -10.40
N LEU A 57 -10.80 7.87 -10.02
CA LEU A 57 -10.61 7.35 -8.66
C LEU A 57 -9.12 7.29 -8.28
N LEU A 58 -8.27 6.90 -9.22
CA LEU A 58 -6.81 6.90 -9.04
C LEU A 58 -6.28 8.31 -8.82
N SER A 59 -6.69 9.26 -9.66
CA SER A 59 -6.29 10.67 -9.56
C SER A 59 -6.66 11.27 -8.22
N ASN A 60 -7.87 10.98 -7.72
CA ASN A 60 -8.33 11.42 -6.40
C ASN A 60 -7.48 10.84 -5.25
N LYS A 61 -7.12 9.55 -5.32
CA LYS A 61 -6.26 8.91 -4.30
C LYS A 61 -4.85 9.51 -4.30
N VAL A 62 -4.27 9.76 -5.48
CA VAL A 62 -2.95 10.38 -5.61
C VAL A 62 -2.97 11.83 -5.10
N ASN A 63 -3.95 12.63 -5.51
CA ASN A 63 -4.06 14.03 -5.08
C ASN A 63 -4.23 14.17 -3.57
N LYS A 64 -5.02 13.30 -2.93
CA LYS A 64 -5.16 13.28 -1.48
C LYS A 64 -3.84 12.97 -0.77
N TYR A 65 -3.01 12.10 -1.36
CA TYR A 65 -1.69 11.81 -0.82
C TYR A 65 -0.72 12.99 -0.97
N LEU A 66 -0.72 13.65 -2.13
CA LEU A 66 0.11 14.84 -2.38
C LEU A 66 -0.18 16.03 -1.45
N GLN A 67 -1.33 16.04 -0.76
CA GLN A 67 -1.66 17.07 0.24
C GLN A 67 -1.07 16.81 1.63
N ILE A 68 -0.54 15.60 1.89
CA ILE A 68 -0.04 15.17 3.21
C ILE A 68 1.48 15.34 3.33
N ILE A 69 2.18 15.49 2.20
CA ILE A 69 3.63 15.69 2.05
C ILE A 69 3.95 17.15 1.74
#